data_AF-A0A1Y3VT29-F1
#
_entry.id   AF-A0A1Y3VT29-F1
#
_cell.length_a   1.000
_cell.length_b   1.000
_cell.length_c   1.000
_cell.angle_alpha   90.00
_cell.angle_beta   90.00
_cell.angle_gamma   90.00
#
_symmetry.space_group_name_H-M   'P 1'
#
loop_
_entity.id
_entity.type
_entity.pdbx_description
1 polymer ?
#
loop_
_entity_poly.entity_id
_entity_poly.type
_entity_poly.pdbx_seq_one_letter_code
_entity_poly.pdbx_strand_id
1 'polypeptide(L)'
;MKKIILLIISLFIVNILFSQILYDEGIVKGKNVTYEVKRGKGHLKSFTFIRNVNNPDTTFREVPNHNIIPPQMVDINMQVAEIIHDGLSPKELAQIYRSALIGMTFRVDAKKKELLQVTNFFYLCDEPFWANFSPDRLHDLEQLILRKLKLPSKLQEIYVEADFFVFVYGSEIQNIEETRETRRKAIEAWKQKDFKVEVRPWPKFVIKEKQDEE
;
A
#
# COMPACT_ATOMS: atom_id res chain seq x y z
N MET A 1 39.39 -20.78 -22.76
CA MET A 1 39.29 -20.00 -21.51
C MET A 1 38.76 -18.58 -21.72
N LYS A 2 39.33 -17.75 -22.63
CA LYS A 2 38.86 -16.36 -22.87
C LYS A 2 37.38 -16.22 -23.31
N LYS A 3 36.86 -17.11 -24.16
CA LYS A 3 35.44 -17.07 -24.61
C LYS A 3 34.43 -17.41 -23.50
N ILE A 4 34.80 -18.29 -22.57
CA ILE A 4 33.94 -18.70 -21.44
C ILE A 4 33.90 -17.59 -20.38
N ILE A 5 35.02 -16.93 -20.12
CA ILE A 5 35.12 -15.81 -19.18
C ILE A 5 34.27 -14.61 -19.67
N LEU A 6 34.28 -14.32 -20.98
CA LEU A 6 33.44 -13.25 -21.55
C LEU A 6 31.93 -13.53 -21.43
N LEU A 7 31.53 -14.80 -21.55
CA LEU A 7 30.14 -15.25 -21.38
C LEU A 7 29.67 -15.16 -19.92
N ILE A 8 30.55 -15.47 -18.96
CA ILE A 8 30.28 -15.36 -17.53
C ILE A 8 30.23 -13.89 -17.08
N ILE A 9 31.12 -13.04 -17.60
CA ILE A 9 31.09 -11.59 -17.36
C ILE A 9 29.83 -10.97 -18.00
N SER A 10 29.46 -11.39 -19.20
CA SER A 10 28.20 -11.01 -19.86
C SER A 10 26.98 -11.33 -18.99
N LEU A 11 26.89 -12.56 -18.45
CA LEU A 11 25.80 -13.01 -17.56
C LEU A 11 25.76 -12.26 -16.21
N PHE A 12 26.90 -11.80 -15.70
CA PHE A 12 26.96 -10.98 -14.49
C PHE A 12 26.55 -9.52 -14.75
N ILE A 13 26.87 -8.98 -15.93
CA ILE A 13 26.50 -7.61 -16.32
C ILE A 13 24.98 -7.49 -16.55
N VAL A 14 24.29 -8.56 -16.98
CA VAL A 14 22.81 -8.53 -17.09
C VAL A 14 22.09 -8.61 -15.74
N ASN A 15 22.78 -9.01 -14.65
CA ASN A 15 22.21 -9.01 -13.30
C ASN A 15 22.36 -7.66 -12.58
N ILE A 16 23.13 -6.73 -13.14
CA ILE A 16 22.98 -5.31 -12.83
C ILE A 16 21.90 -4.77 -13.78
N LEU A 17 20.74 -5.43 -13.76
CA LEU A 17 19.52 -4.83 -14.29
C LEU A 17 19.34 -3.58 -13.43
N PHE A 18 19.58 -2.42 -14.05
CA PHE A 18 19.32 -1.13 -13.45
C PHE A 18 18.01 -1.21 -12.68
N SER A 19 18.04 -0.80 -11.40
CA SER A 19 16.85 -0.42 -10.65
C SER A 19 16.19 0.73 -11.40
N GLN A 20 15.45 0.41 -12.47
CA GLN A 20 14.70 1.39 -13.22
C GLN A 20 13.47 1.66 -12.39
N ILE A 21 13.38 2.86 -11.81
CA ILE A 21 12.12 3.33 -11.24
C ILE A 21 11.09 3.24 -12.37
N LEU A 22 10.12 2.33 -12.25
CA LEU A 22 9.17 2.01 -13.33
C LEU A 22 7.99 2.98 -13.38
N TYR A 23 7.87 3.85 -12.38
CA TYR A 23 6.71 4.72 -12.16
C TYR A 23 7.10 6.19 -12.26
N ASP A 24 7.35 6.63 -13.51
CA ASP A 24 7.34 8.04 -13.87
C ASP A 24 5.89 8.57 -13.89
N GLU A 25 5.71 9.88 -13.72
CA GLU A 25 4.37 10.49 -13.77
C GLU A 25 3.69 10.26 -15.12
N GLY A 26 2.38 9.99 -15.08
CA GLY A 26 1.57 9.71 -16.25
C GLY A 26 1.05 8.28 -16.28
N ILE A 27 0.99 7.69 -17.47
CA ILE A 27 0.38 6.36 -17.66
C ILE A 27 1.46 5.30 -17.76
N VAL A 28 1.37 4.29 -16.90
CA VAL A 28 2.24 3.11 -16.89
C VAL A 28 1.40 1.87 -17.20
N LYS A 29 1.78 1.13 -18.25
CA LYS A 29 1.02 -0.04 -18.73
C LYS A 29 1.73 -1.34 -18.38
N GLY A 30 1.01 -2.25 -17.74
CA GLY A 30 1.32 -3.68 -17.71
C GLY A 30 0.59 -4.42 -18.82
N LYS A 31 0.75 -5.73 -18.83
CA LYS A 31 -0.03 -6.63 -19.70
C LYS A 31 -1.50 -6.67 -19.29
N ASN A 32 -1.79 -6.69 -17.99
CA ASN A 32 -3.12 -6.89 -17.44
C ASN A 32 -3.67 -5.65 -16.71
N VAL A 33 -2.87 -4.61 -16.55
CA VAL A 33 -3.21 -3.43 -15.77
C VAL A 33 -2.74 -2.15 -16.44
N THR A 34 -3.41 -1.04 -16.16
CA THR A 34 -2.92 0.29 -16.50
C THR A 34 -3.01 1.15 -15.25
N TYR A 35 -1.90 1.77 -14.89
CA TYR A 35 -1.81 2.66 -13.76
C TYR A 35 -1.67 4.11 -14.23
N GLU A 36 -2.33 5.02 -13.53
CA GLU A 36 -2.01 6.43 -13.52
C GLU A 36 -1.11 6.71 -12.31
N VAL A 37 0.03 7.33 -12.56
CA VAL A 37 1.04 7.69 -11.57
C VAL A 37 1.06 9.20 -11.41
N LYS A 38 1.02 9.68 -10.16
CA LYS A 38 1.16 11.10 -9.82
C LYS A 38 2.14 11.25 -8.66
N ARG A 39 2.98 12.29 -8.70
CA ARG A 39 3.67 12.73 -7.49
C ARG A 39 2.70 13.53 -6.63
N GLY A 40 2.80 13.33 -5.33
CA GLY A 40 2.08 14.16 -4.40
C GLY A 40 2.51 15.62 -4.54
N LYS A 41 1.69 16.51 -4.03
CA LYS A 41 1.94 17.95 -4.00
C LYS A 41 2.04 18.42 -2.56
N GLY A 42 2.63 19.60 -2.36
CA GLY A 42 2.69 20.21 -1.04
C GLY A 42 3.35 19.32 0.01
N HIS A 43 2.65 19.07 1.12
CA HIS A 43 3.12 18.16 2.19
C HIS A 43 3.23 16.69 1.76
N LEU A 44 2.63 16.30 0.64
CA LEU A 44 2.69 14.95 0.07
C LEU A 44 3.73 14.80 -1.04
N LYS A 45 4.54 15.82 -1.34
CA LYS A 45 5.54 15.79 -2.43
C LYS A 45 6.53 14.62 -2.38
N SER A 46 6.74 14.07 -1.20
CA SER A 46 7.60 12.91 -1.00
C SER A 46 6.91 11.59 -1.34
N PHE A 47 5.65 11.58 -1.78
CA PHE A 47 4.92 10.37 -2.13
C PHE A 47 4.66 10.26 -3.63
N THR A 48 4.69 9.03 -4.11
CA THR A 48 4.19 8.63 -5.44
C THR A 48 2.88 7.91 -5.25
N PHE A 49 1.83 8.32 -5.96
CA PHE A 49 0.52 7.69 -5.94
C PHE A 49 0.31 6.92 -7.24
N ILE A 50 -0.14 5.68 -7.13
CA ILE A 50 -0.37 4.76 -8.25
C ILE A 50 -1.83 4.30 -8.17
N ARG A 51 -2.63 4.71 -9.15
CA ARG A 51 -4.06 4.39 -9.23
C ARG A 51 -4.33 3.47 -10.41
N ASN A 52 -5.01 2.36 -10.17
CA ASN A 52 -5.51 1.52 -11.26
C ASN A 52 -6.61 2.28 -12.02
N VAL A 53 -6.41 2.53 -13.31
CA VAL A 53 -7.37 3.30 -14.12
C VAL A 53 -8.67 2.54 -14.37
N ASN A 54 -8.63 1.20 -14.22
CA ASN A 54 -9.77 0.31 -14.41
C ASN A 54 -10.53 0.05 -13.10
N ASN A 55 -10.26 0.82 -12.04
CA ASN A 55 -11.00 0.72 -10.79
C ASN A 55 -12.50 0.96 -11.03
N PRO A 56 -13.39 0.07 -10.56
CA PRO A 56 -14.83 0.14 -10.86
C PRO A 56 -15.53 1.37 -10.28
N ASP A 57 -15.02 1.94 -9.19
CA ASP A 57 -15.57 3.18 -8.61
C ASP A 57 -14.48 4.26 -8.55
N THR A 58 -14.61 5.28 -9.39
CA THR A 58 -13.65 6.39 -9.48
C THR A 58 -14.08 7.63 -8.70
N THR A 59 -15.23 7.56 -8.00
CA THR A 59 -15.74 8.66 -7.17
C THR A 59 -14.69 9.05 -6.14
N PHE A 60 -14.45 10.35 -5.98
CA PHE A 60 -13.58 10.81 -4.90
C PHE A 60 -14.27 10.63 -3.54
N ARG A 61 -13.59 10.04 -2.57
CA ARG A 61 -14.00 10.01 -1.16
C ARG A 61 -12.84 10.51 -0.32
N GLU A 62 -13.11 11.47 0.54
CA GLU A 62 -12.07 11.99 1.44
C GLU A 62 -11.71 10.93 2.47
N VAL A 63 -10.41 10.77 2.73
CA VAL A 63 -9.96 10.03 3.91
C VAL A 63 -10.08 10.95 5.12
N PRO A 64 -10.83 10.59 6.18
CA PRO A 64 -10.97 11.47 7.34
C PRO A 64 -9.67 11.53 8.13
N ASN A 65 -9.40 12.69 8.75
CA ASN A 65 -8.34 12.81 9.75
C ASN A 65 -8.88 12.36 11.11
N HIS A 66 -8.18 11.44 11.77
CA HIS A 66 -8.63 10.82 13.01
C HIS A 66 -7.71 11.19 14.18
N ASN A 67 -8.28 11.26 15.38
CA ASN A 67 -7.52 11.50 16.61
C ASN A 67 -6.67 10.31 17.07
N ILE A 68 -7.07 9.08 16.70
CA ILE A 68 -6.43 7.82 17.09
C ILE A 68 -6.50 6.80 15.96
N ILE A 69 -5.59 5.83 15.97
CA ILE A 69 -5.70 4.60 15.17
C ILE A 69 -6.35 3.52 16.06
N PRO A 70 -7.60 3.10 15.81
CA PRO A 70 -8.26 2.11 16.64
C PRO A 70 -7.71 0.70 16.35
N PRO A 71 -7.88 -0.28 17.26
CA PRO A 71 -7.32 -1.62 17.05
C PRO A 71 -7.85 -2.35 15.80
N GLN A 72 -9.06 -2.02 15.31
CA GLN A 72 -9.53 -2.51 14.01
C GLN A 72 -8.57 -2.16 12.86
N MET A 73 -8.03 -0.95 12.86
CA MET A 73 -7.09 -0.50 11.83
C MET A 73 -5.71 -1.15 12.01
N VAL A 74 -5.30 -1.41 13.25
CA VAL A 74 -4.07 -2.18 13.53
C VAL A 74 -4.20 -3.62 13.02
N ASP A 75 -5.34 -4.28 13.23
CA ASP A 75 -5.61 -5.62 12.67
C ASP A 75 -5.50 -5.61 11.14
N ILE A 76 -6.15 -4.64 10.48
CA ILE A 76 -6.06 -4.49 9.02
C ILE A 76 -4.60 -4.26 8.58
N ASN A 77 -3.86 -3.32 9.19
CA ASN A 77 -2.46 -3.05 8.84
C ASN A 77 -1.61 -4.32 8.93
N MET A 78 -1.69 -5.05 10.04
CA MET A 78 -0.91 -6.27 10.25
C MET A 78 -1.36 -7.41 9.33
N GLN A 79 -2.66 -7.49 9.01
CA GLN A 79 -3.14 -8.46 8.02
C GLN A 79 -2.58 -8.15 6.62
N VAL A 80 -2.52 -6.87 6.22
CA VAL A 80 -1.91 -6.48 4.94
C VAL A 80 -0.42 -6.84 4.94
N ALA A 81 0.31 -6.55 6.02
CA ALA A 81 1.72 -6.93 6.15
C ALA A 81 1.93 -8.45 5.99
N GLU A 82 1.08 -9.26 6.61
CA GLU A 82 1.12 -10.72 6.47
C GLU A 82 0.78 -11.19 5.04
N ILE A 83 -0.23 -10.59 4.40
CA ILE A 83 -0.58 -10.91 3.02
C ILE A 83 0.56 -10.55 2.06
N ILE A 84 1.20 -9.40 2.27
CA ILE A 84 2.36 -8.97 1.48
C ILE A 84 3.51 -9.94 1.70
N HIS A 85 3.86 -10.27 2.95
CA HIS A 85 4.91 -11.24 3.26
C HIS A 85 4.70 -12.56 2.50
N ASP A 86 3.50 -13.13 2.58
CA ASP A 86 3.15 -14.38 1.89
C ASP A 86 3.12 -14.25 0.36
N GLY A 87 2.90 -13.03 -0.15
CA GLY A 87 2.87 -12.71 -1.56
C GLY A 87 4.24 -12.50 -2.18
N LEU A 88 5.25 -12.17 -1.38
CA LEU A 88 6.62 -11.94 -1.82
C LEU A 88 7.40 -13.25 -1.91
N SER A 89 8.26 -13.34 -2.94
CA SER A 89 9.24 -14.40 -3.08
C SER A 89 10.35 -14.27 -2.03
N PRO A 90 11.08 -15.35 -1.71
CA PRO A 90 12.24 -15.27 -0.81
C PRO A 90 13.29 -14.24 -1.25
N LYS A 91 13.45 -14.03 -2.57
CA LYS A 91 14.37 -13.01 -3.11
C LYS A 91 13.86 -11.59 -2.85
N GLU A 92 12.57 -11.33 -3.05
CA GLU A 92 11.95 -10.03 -2.76
C GLU A 92 12.01 -9.73 -1.25
N LEU A 93 11.71 -10.72 -0.40
CA LEU A 93 11.81 -10.61 1.07
C LEU A 93 13.24 -10.33 1.56
N ALA A 94 14.26 -10.84 0.87
CA ALA A 94 15.65 -10.56 1.20
C ALA A 94 16.11 -9.16 0.75
N GLN A 95 15.39 -8.54 -0.19
CA GLN A 95 15.72 -7.23 -0.76
C GLN A 95 14.96 -6.07 -0.11
N ILE A 96 13.80 -6.33 0.49
CA ILE A 96 13.07 -5.31 1.23
C ILE A 96 13.90 -4.87 2.44
N TYR A 97 13.98 -3.57 2.67
CA TYR A 97 14.65 -3.01 3.84
C TYR A 97 13.63 -2.61 4.90
N ARG A 98 14.05 -2.57 6.17
CA ARG A 98 13.14 -2.40 7.32
C ARG A 98 12.28 -1.14 7.26
N SER A 99 12.83 -0.03 6.75
CA SER A 99 12.12 1.24 6.61
C SER A 99 11.29 1.36 5.32
N ALA A 100 11.26 0.33 4.47
CA ALA A 100 10.54 0.41 3.21
C ALA A 100 9.05 0.60 3.49
N LEU A 101 8.43 1.64 2.91
CA LEU A 101 7.04 1.97 3.20
C LEU A 101 6.19 1.83 1.95
N ILE A 102 5.14 1.02 2.06
CA ILE A 102 4.02 1.04 1.10
C ILE A 102 2.73 1.37 1.85
N GLY A 103 1.99 2.28 1.27
CA GLY A 103 0.66 2.67 1.66
C GLY A 103 -0.38 2.25 0.63
N MET A 104 -1.59 2.06 1.09
CA MET A 104 -2.73 1.67 0.29
C MET A 104 -3.95 2.42 0.78
N THR A 105 -4.79 2.91 -0.12
CA THR A 105 -6.10 3.46 0.23
C THR A 105 -7.18 2.45 -0.17
N PHE A 106 -7.98 1.99 0.78
CA PHE A 106 -9.03 1.03 0.57
C PHE A 106 -10.40 1.70 0.49
N ARG A 107 -11.27 1.10 -0.32
CA ARG A 107 -12.69 1.43 -0.38
C ARG A 107 -13.55 0.24 -0.01
N VAL A 108 -14.61 0.50 0.73
CA VAL A 108 -15.59 -0.50 1.16
C VAL A 108 -16.90 -0.30 0.39
N ASP A 109 -17.51 -1.40 -0.05
CA ASP A 109 -18.91 -1.41 -0.46
C ASP A 109 -19.75 -1.26 0.81
N ALA A 110 -20.31 -0.06 1.04
CA ALA A 110 -21.05 0.24 2.26
C ALA A 110 -22.27 -0.67 2.49
N LYS A 111 -22.89 -1.18 1.41
CA LYS A 111 -24.06 -2.05 1.50
C LYS A 111 -23.65 -3.47 1.90
N LYS A 112 -22.60 -4.00 1.29
CA LYS A 112 -22.11 -5.36 1.56
C LYS A 112 -21.19 -5.44 2.78
N LYS A 113 -20.61 -4.31 3.19
CA LYS A 113 -19.54 -4.21 4.18
C LYS A 113 -18.33 -5.09 3.82
N GLU A 114 -18.01 -5.10 2.54
CA GLU A 114 -16.91 -5.86 1.95
C GLU A 114 -15.92 -4.91 1.28
N LEU A 115 -14.65 -5.34 1.21
CA LEU A 115 -13.62 -4.60 0.51
C LEU A 115 -13.95 -4.56 -0.99
N LEU A 116 -14.09 -3.36 -1.56
CA LEU A 116 -14.44 -3.18 -2.97
C LEU A 116 -13.20 -3.14 -3.85
N GLN A 117 -12.21 -2.32 -3.47
CA GLN A 117 -11.02 -2.08 -4.30
C GLN A 117 -9.89 -1.42 -3.48
N VAL A 118 -8.69 -1.48 -4.05
CA VAL A 118 -7.57 -0.60 -3.69
C VAL A 118 -7.67 0.62 -4.59
N THR A 119 -7.96 1.79 -4.02
CA THR A 119 -8.11 3.02 -4.82
C THR A 119 -6.77 3.55 -5.30
N ASN A 120 -5.73 3.44 -4.47
CA ASN A 120 -4.34 3.68 -4.85
C ASN A 120 -3.37 2.90 -3.97
N PHE A 121 -2.19 2.64 -4.54
CA PHE A 121 -0.96 2.45 -3.78
C PHE A 121 -0.24 3.78 -3.65
N PHE A 122 0.56 3.94 -2.61
CA PHE A 122 1.52 5.02 -2.52
C PHE A 122 2.77 4.61 -1.77
N TYR A 123 3.90 5.22 -2.10
CA TYR A 123 5.17 4.97 -1.42
C TYR A 123 6.06 6.22 -1.54
N LEU A 124 7.15 6.28 -0.78
CA LEU A 124 8.04 7.45 -0.82
C LEU A 124 8.77 7.56 -2.17
N CYS A 125 8.95 8.77 -2.71
CA CYS A 125 9.54 8.94 -4.04
C CYS A 125 10.96 8.36 -4.17
N ASP A 126 11.69 8.27 -3.06
CA ASP A 126 13.03 7.70 -2.93
C ASP A 126 13.02 6.22 -2.50
N GLU A 127 11.88 5.55 -2.55
CA GLU A 127 11.68 4.14 -2.19
C GLU A 127 11.94 3.23 -3.41
N PRO A 128 13.15 2.64 -3.55
CA PRO A 128 13.46 1.84 -4.73
C PRO A 128 12.76 0.47 -4.72
N PHE A 129 12.39 -0.08 -3.56
CA PHE A 129 11.90 -1.45 -3.51
C PHE A 129 10.57 -1.60 -4.25
N TRP A 130 9.57 -0.79 -3.86
CA TRP A 130 8.24 -0.82 -4.50
C TRP A 130 8.27 -0.25 -5.92
N ALA A 131 9.11 0.77 -6.18
CA ALA A 131 9.22 1.39 -7.48
C ALA A 131 9.78 0.47 -8.58
N ASN A 132 10.45 -0.62 -8.21
CA ASN A 132 11.00 -1.61 -9.13
C ASN A 132 10.01 -2.73 -9.49
N PHE A 133 8.83 -2.78 -8.86
CA PHE A 133 7.82 -3.79 -9.20
C PHE A 133 7.26 -3.48 -10.58
N SER A 134 7.28 -4.47 -11.49
CA SER A 134 6.55 -4.32 -12.75
C SER A 134 5.07 -4.03 -12.47
N PRO A 135 4.36 -3.31 -13.35
CA PRO A 135 2.94 -3.03 -13.17
C PRO A 135 2.12 -4.31 -12.92
N ASP A 136 2.40 -5.38 -13.68
CA ASP A 136 1.73 -6.66 -13.48
C ASP A 136 2.06 -7.29 -12.11
N ARG A 137 3.30 -7.16 -11.63
CA ARG A 137 3.68 -7.69 -10.30
C ARG A 137 3.00 -6.93 -9.16
N LEU A 138 2.90 -5.60 -9.27
CA LEU A 138 2.14 -4.78 -8.31
C LEU A 138 0.65 -5.14 -8.36
N HIS A 139 0.11 -5.38 -9.56
CA HIS A 139 -1.26 -5.82 -9.73
C HIS A 139 -1.54 -7.21 -9.14
N ASP A 140 -0.62 -8.17 -9.29
CA ASP A 140 -0.74 -9.48 -8.64
C ASP A 140 -0.85 -9.33 -7.11
N LEU A 141 -0.08 -8.41 -6.53
CA LEU A 141 -0.13 -8.09 -5.10
C LEU A 141 -1.47 -7.43 -4.73
N GLU A 142 -1.95 -6.48 -5.53
CA GLU A 142 -3.27 -5.85 -5.40
C GLU A 142 -4.38 -6.91 -5.34
N GLN A 143 -4.41 -7.83 -6.30
CA GLN A 143 -5.40 -8.91 -6.37
C GLN A 143 -5.28 -9.88 -5.19
N LEU A 144 -4.06 -10.19 -4.75
CA LEU A 144 -3.83 -11.02 -3.58
C LEU A 144 -4.43 -10.38 -2.31
N ILE A 145 -4.24 -9.07 -2.13
CA ILE A 145 -4.76 -8.31 -1.01
C ILE A 145 -6.29 -8.26 -1.06
N LEU A 146 -6.87 -7.92 -2.21
CA LEU A 146 -8.32 -7.90 -2.38
C LEU A 146 -8.98 -9.24 -2.05
N ARG A 147 -8.32 -10.34 -2.42
CA ARG A 147 -8.81 -11.70 -2.16
C ARG A 147 -8.67 -12.14 -0.71
N LYS A 148 -7.58 -11.76 -0.02
CA LYS A 148 -7.23 -12.30 1.31
C LYS A 148 -7.60 -11.37 2.47
N LEU A 149 -7.68 -10.06 2.26
CA LEU A 149 -7.96 -9.10 3.31
C LEU A 149 -9.40 -9.29 3.81
N LYS A 150 -9.57 -9.37 5.13
CA LYS A 150 -10.87 -9.55 5.77
C LYS A 150 -11.12 -8.39 6.70
N LEU A 151 -12.19 -7.64 6.46
CA LEU A 151 -12.54 -6.52 7.31
C LEU A 151 -12.98 -7.02 8.70
N PRO A 152 -12.60 -6.33 9.79
CA PRO A 152 -13.09 -6.62 11.13
C PRO A 152 -14.62 -6.61 11.18
N SER A 153 -15.23 -7.56 11.89
CA SER A 153 -16.69 -7.65 12.00
C SER A 153 -17.32 -6.44 12.69
N LYS A 154 -16.55 -5.75 13.53
CA LYS A 154 -16.91 -4.48 14.19
C LYS A 154 -16.18 -3.27 13.57
N LEU A 155 -15.99 -3.27 12.25
CA LEU A 155 -15.45 -2.09 11.56
C LEU A 155 -16.40 -0.90 11.78
N GLN A 156 -15.83 0.23 12.19
CA GLN A 156 -16.61 1.43 12.49
C GLN A 156 -17.13 2.06 11.19
N GLU A 157 -18.32 2.66 11.26
CA GLU A 157 -19.05 3.22 10.11
C GLU A 157 -18.22 4.23 9.30
N ILE A 158 -17.37 5.02 9.95
CA ILE A 158 -16.49 5.99 9.29
C ILE A 158 -15.58 5.33 8.23
N TYR A 159 -15.13 4.09 8.46
CA TYR A 159 -14.27 3.33 7.54
C TYR A 159 -15.07 2.55 6.50
N VAL A 160 -16.39 2.53 6.62
CA VAL A 160 -17.33 1.94 5.66
C VAL A 160 -17.81 3.00 4.67
N GLU A 161 -18.07 4.21 5.17
CA GLU A 161 -18.58 5.33 4.37
C GLU A 161 -17.48 6.07 3.61
N ALA A 162 -16.32 6.26 4.25
CA ALA A 162 -15.17 6.94 3.69
C ALA A 162 -14.09 5.96 3.21
N ASP A 163 -13.18 6.45 2.38
CA ASP A 163 -11.95 5.74 2.10
C ASP A 163 -11.03 5.80 3.32
N PHE A 164 -10.16 4.80 3.48
CA PHE A 164 -9.17 4.78 4.55
C PHE A 164 -7.83 4.27 4.07
N PHE A 165 -6.75 4.83 4.62
CA PHE A 165 -5.41 4.38 4.28
C PHE A 165 -4.86 3.40 5.32
N VAL A 166 -4.01 2.51 4.82
CA VAL A 166 -3.18 1.56 5.56
C VAL A 166 -1.75 1.82 5.12
N PHE A 167 -0.81 1.76 6.05
CA PHE A 167 0.62 1.81 5.76
C PHE A 167 1.28 0.59 6.39
N VAL A 168 2.23 0.02 5.66
CA VAL A 168 3.00 -1.15 6.07
C VAL A 168 4.48 -0.87 5.87
N TYR A 169 5.26 -1.20 6.88
CA TYR A 169 6.71 -1.11 6.84
C TYR A 169 7.35 -2.45 6.51
N GLY A 170 8.51 -2.41 5.86
CA GLY A 170 9.33 -3.57 5.58
C GLY A 170 9.69 -4.36 6.84
N SER A 171 9.84 -3.70 7.99
CA SER A 171 10.04 -4.38 9.27
C SER A 171 8.87 -5.26 9.69
N GLU A 172 7.63 -4.86 9.40
CA GLU A 172 6.42 -5.62 9.72
C GLU A 172 6.24 -6.79 8.74
N ILE A 173 6.64 -6.59 7.48
CA ILE A 173 6.68 -7.65 6.48
C ILE A 173 7.74 -8.69 6.85
N GLN A 174 8.94 -8.27 7.27
CA GLN A 174 10.05 -9.16 7.59
C GLN A 174 9.88 -9.88 8.93
N ASN A 175 9.35 -9.22 9.97
CA ASN A 175 9.14 -9.81 11.28
C ASN A 175 7.72 -10.37 11.45
N ILE A 176 7.42 -11.42 10.69
CA ILE A 176 6.04 -11.94 10.60
C ILE A 176 5.50 -12.47 11.93
N GLU A 177 6.35 -12.95 12.83
CA GLU A 177 5.93 -13.43 14.15
C GLU A 177 5.45 -12.27 15.04
N GLU A 178 6.20 -11.18 15.09
CA GLU A 178 5.80 -9.96 15.81
C GLU A 178 4.54 -9.33 15.21
N THR A 179 4.45 -9.31 13.88
CA THR A 179 3.27 -8.85 13.14
C THR A 179 2.02 -9.66 13.51
N ARG A 180 2.13 -10.99 13.52
CA ARG A 180 1.02 -11.88 13.92
C ARG A 180 0.60 -11.69 15.37
N GLU A 181 1.57 -11.50 16.27
CA GLU A 181 1.28 -11.25 17.68
C GLU A 181 0.61 -9.89 17.90
N THR A 182 1.08 -8.85 17.21
CA THR A 182 0.47 -7.51 17.23
C THR A 182 -0.96 -7.55 16.70
N ARG A 183 -1.19 -8.28 15.60
CA ARG A 183 -2.51 -8.52 15.05
C ARG A 183 -3.43 -9.23 16.05
N ARG A 184 -2.94 -10.28 16.72
CA ARG A 184 -3.72 -11.03 17.72
C ARG A 184 -4.18 -10.12 18.86
N LYS A 185 -3.28 -9.30 19.41
CA LYS A 185 -3.60 -8.32 20.46
C LYS A 185 -4.62 -7.30 19.99
N ALA A 186 -4.49 -6.81 18.76
CA ALA A 186 -5.44 -5.87 18.17
C ALA A 186 -6.85 -6.48 18.06
N ILE A 187 -6.95 -7.73 17.58
CA ILE A 187 -8.18 -8.51 17.51
C ILE A 187 -8.85 -8.67 18.88
N GLU A 188 -8.06 -9.02 19.90
CA GLU A 188 -8.57 -9.14 21.27
C GLU A 188 -9.10 -7.81 21.79
N ALA A 189 -8.36 -6.72 21.55
CA ALA A 189 -8.75 -5.39 21.99
C ALA A 189 -10.08 -4.93 21.37
N TRP A 190 -10.22 -4.97 20.04
CA TRP A 190 -11.47 -4.50 19.39
C TRP A 190 -12.67 -5.42 19.61
N LYS A 191 -12.44 -6.70 19.97
CA LYS A 191 -13.55 -7.59 20.37
C LYS A 191 -14.11 -7.21 21.75
N GLN A 192 -13.24 -6.83 22.68
CA GLN A 192 -13.60 -6.54 24.09
C GLN A 192 -14.23 -5.16 24.29
N LYS A 193 -13.76 -4.14 23.56
CA LYS A 193 -14.18 -2.76 23.77
C LYS A 193 -14.37 -2.02 22.45
N ASP A 194 -15.38 -1.17 22.40
CA ASP A 194 -15.56 -0.22 21.31
C ASP A 194 -14.70 1.03 21.56
N PHE A 195 -13.88 1.39 20.58
CA PHE A 195 -12.99 2.54 20.64
C PHE A 195 -13.63 3.70 19.87
N LYS A 196 -13.95 4.79 20.56
CA LYS A 196 -14.51 5.99 19.92
C LYS A 196 -13.42 6.68 19.08
N VAL A 197 -13.62 6.72 17.77
CA VAL A 197 -12.79 7.51 16.85
C VAL A 197 -13.46 8.84 16.58
N GLU A 198 -12.72 9.93 16.69
CA GLU A 198 -13.21 11.28 16.42
C GLU A 198 -12.56 11.83 15.16
N VAL A 199 -13.39 12.22 14.19
CA VAL A 199 -12.95 12.93 12.99
C VAL A 199 -12.57 14.35 13.40
N ARG A 200 -11.36 14.76 13.02
CA ARG A 200 -10.84 16.10 13.23
C ARG A 200 -10.70 16.82 11.89
N PRO A 201 -10.78 18.15 11.88
CA PRO A 201 -10.35 18.91 10.71
C PRO A 201 -8.92 18.54 10.34
N TRP A 202 -8.62 18.48 9.04
CA TRP A 202 -7.24 18.42 8.58
C TRP A 202 -6.48 19.67 9.06
N PRO A 203 -5.16 19.58 9.33
CA PRO A 203 -4.36 20.74 9.67
C PRO A 203 -4.45 21.81 8.57
N LYS A 204 -4.39 23.10 8.95
CA LYS A 204 -4.56 24.23 8.00
C LYS A 204 -3.64 24.18 6.79
N PHE A 205 -2.41 23.67 6.95
CA PHE A 205 -1.45 23.53 5.85
C PHE A 205 -1.91 22.51 4.81
N VAL A 206 -2.59 21.43 5.22
CA VAL A 206 -3.20 20.44 4.31
C VAL A 206 -4.40 21.04 3.59
N ILE A 207 -5.24 21.81 4.29
CA ILE A 207 -6.45 22.42 3.74
C ILE A 207 -6.11 23.46 2.66
N LYS A 208 -5.14 24.33 2.92
CA LYS A 208 -4.73 25.39 1.98
C LYS A 208 -4.28 24.80 0.64
N GLU A 209 -3.51 23.72 0.67
CA GLU A 209 -3.03 23.06 -0.54
C GLU A 209 -4.15 22.43 -1.36
N LYS A 210 -5.19 21.85 -0.72
CA LYS A 210 -6.36 21.35 -1.46
C LYS A 210 -7.09 22.46 -2.23
N GLN A 211 -7.14 23.68 -1.69
CA GLN A 211 -7.79 24.83 -2.32
C GLN A 211 -6.99 25.41 -3.49
N ASP A 212 -5.66 25.27 -3.45
CA ASP A 212 -4.75 25.75 -4.50
C ASP A 212 -4.65 24.75 -5.70
N GLU A 213 -5.31 23.59 -5.61
CA GLU A 213 -5.31 22.53 -6.64
C GLU A 213 -6.60 22.46 -7.49
N GLU A 214 -7.67 23.19 -7.13
CA GLU A 214 -8.91 23.39 -7.90
C GLU A 214 -8.83 24.62 -8.82
#